data_AF-A0A833UHY9-F1
#
_entry.id   AF-A0A833UHY9-F1
#
_cell.length_a   1.000
_cell.length_b   1.000
_cell.length_c   1.000
_cell.angle_alpha   90.00
_cell.angle_beta   90.00
_cell.angle_gamma   90.00
#
_symmetry.space_group_name_H-M   'P 1'
#
loop_
_entity.id
_entity.type
_entity.pdbx_description
1 polymer ?
#
loop_
_entity_poly.entity_id
_entity_poly.type
_entity_poly.pdbx_seq_one_letter_code
_entity_poly.pdbx_strand_id
1 'polypeptide(L)'
;MKMGRRSKGIAFCVLCISLCLRIVQGYKESETMRTLKLEQGDSHEVHCSRERSQAAWKIIEEYLKPFVEKERYQISRRCRLHPDNDLYRDQEQHKIHVDLNEWQCGYCRKRFYTEKYLDRHFDNRHYDLLNTSLADSCFPVNQGPSASHLHEFFLRQFCDAHACTGGQKPFSRGHRKTRSIFYLSISILTLVLLPLFYIFIYMHQRGIKGGTVELKRISKSVRKKKPS
;
A
#
# COMPACT_ATOMS: atom_id res chain seq x y z
N MET A 1 -26.00 -17.12 47.61
CA MET A 1 -25.35 -16.12 46.73
C MET A 1 -26.16 -15.91 45.45
N LYS A 2 -26.18 -14.69 44.88
CA LYS A 2 -26.74 -14.41 43.53
C LYS A 2 -25.84 -13.42 42.76
N MET A 3 -24.64 -13.84 42.37
CA MET A 3 -23.90 -13.19 41.28
C MET A 3 -24.66 -13.45 39.97
N GLY A 4 -25.33 -12.43 39.42
CA GLY A 4 -26.19 -12.61 38.25
C GLY A 4 -26.35 -11.36 37.38
N ARG A 5 -26.10 -11.53 36.07
CA ARG A 5 -26.34 -10.58 34.96
C ARG A 5 -25.56 -9.24 34.94
N ARG A 6 -25.42 -8.47 36.03
CA ARG A 6 -24.70 -7.16 35.98
C ARG A 6 -23.25 -7.27 35.50
N SER A 7 -22.53 -8.31 35.90
CA SER A 7 -21.12 -8.54 35.52
C SER A 7 -20.91 -8.83 34.02
N LYS A 8 -21.90 -9.44 33.33
CA LYS A 8 -21.72 -9.86 31.93
C LYS A 8 -21.66 -8.69 30.94
N GLY A 9 -22.39 -7.60 31.21
CA GLY A 9 -22.33 -6.39 30.38
C GLY A 9 -20.99 -5.64 30.51
N ILE A 10 -20.47 -5.54 31.74
CA ILE A 10 -19.15 -4.93 32.01
C ILE A 10 -18.05 -5.75 31.33
N ALA A 11 -18.09 -7.08 31.45
CA ALA A 11 -17.16 -7.98 30.78
C ALA A 11 -17.16 -7.80 29.24
N PHE A 12 -18.33 -7.62 28.62
CA PHE A 12 -18.44 -7.38 27.19
C PHE A 12 -17.82 -6.04 26.76
N CYS A 13 -18.10 -4.95 27.48
CA CYS A 13 -17.48 -3.65 27.20
C CYS A 13 -15.95 -3.68 27.35
N VAL A 14 -15.43 -4.35 28.39
CA VAL A 14 -13.98 -4.54 28.58
C VAL A 14 -13.38 -5.38 27.44
N LEU A 15 -14.08 -6.40 26.96
CA LEU A 15 -13.66 -7.21 25.81
C LEU A 15 -13.55 -6.36 24.53
N CYS A 16 -14.54 -5.51 24.24
CA CYS A 16 -14.54 -4.62 23.08
C CYS A 16 -13.44 -3.55 23.14
N ILE A 17 -13.19 -2.97 24.32
CA ILE A 17 -12.11 -1.99 24.53
C ILE A 17 -10.74 -2.65 24.35
N SER A 18 -10.55 -3.86 24.91
CA SER A 18 -9.33 -4.65 24.72
C SER A 18 -9.08 -4.98 23.24
N LEU A 19 -10.13 -5.39 22.51
CA LEU A 19 -10.03 -5.69 21.08
C LEU A 19 -9.67 -4.44 20.25
N CYS A 20 -10.24 -3.27 20.58
CA CYS A 20 -9.86 -2.00 19.96
C CYS A 20 -8.40 -1.62 20.23
N LEU A 21 -7.92 -1.74 21.47
CA LEU A 21 -6.51 -1.47 21.78
C LEU A 21 -5.56 -2.38 21.00
N ARG A 22 -5.87 -3.68 20.87
CA ARG A 22 -5.09 -4.65 20.10
C ARG A 22 -5.01 -4.27 18.62
N ILE A 23 -6.12 -3.83 18.01
CA ILE A 23 -6.15 -3.37 16.62
C ILE A 23 -5.30 -2.09 16.43
N VAL A 24 -5.36 -1.14 17.37
CA VAL A 24 -4.57 0.10 17.33
C VAL A 24 -3.06 -0.17 17.52
N GLN A 25 -2.68 -1.10 18.40
CA GLN A 25 -1.27 -1.49 18.58
C GLN A 25 -0.70 -2.23 17.37
N GLY A 26 -1.45 -3.17 16.79
CA GLY A 26 -1.02 -3.88 15.58
C GLY A 26 -0.81 -2.97 14.36
N TYR A 27 -1.52 -1.82 14.30
CA TYR A 27 -1.28 -0.82 13.26
C TYR A 27 0.05 -0.07 13.46
N LYS A 28 0.41 0.28 14.71
CA LYS A 28 1.70 0.93 15.02
C LYS A 28 2.90 0.05 14.64
N GLU A 29 2.84 -1.25 14.92
CA GLU A 29 3.88 -2.21 14.54
C GLU A 29 4.02 -2.35 13.01
N SER A 30 2.92 -2.16 12.26
CA SER A 30 2.95 -2.21 10.79
C SER A 30 3.67 -1.00 10.15
N GLU A 31 3.62 0.18 10.78
CA GLU A 31 4.37 1.35 10.30
C GLU A 31 5.85 1.27 10.67
N THR A 32 6.20 0.90 11.91
CA THR A 32 7.62 0.80 12.34
C THR A 32 8.39 -0.30 11.62
N MET A 33 7.76 -1.43 11.29
CA MET A 33 8.35 -2.51 10.49
C MET A 33 8.77 -2.05 9.07
N ARG A 34 8.09 -1.02 8.51
CA ARG A 34 8.47 -0.48 7.19
C ARG A 34 9.67 0.47 7.26
N THR A 35 9.80 1.23 8.33
CA THR A 35 10.89 2.21 8.49
C THR A 35 12.24 1.54 8.76
N LEU A 36 12.25 0.45 9.54
CA LEU A 36 13.48 -0.26 9.94
C LEU A 36 14.18 -1.06 8.82
N LYS A 37 13.57 -1.19 7.64
CA LYS A 37 14.11 -2.02 6.55
C LYS A 37 14.87 -1.22 5.47
N LEU A 38 15.11 0.07 5.68
CA LEU A 38 15.72 0.96 4.68
C LEU A 38 17.23 1.21 4.86
N GLU A 39 17.80 0.94 6.03
CA GLU A 39 19.18 1.35 6.38
C GLU A 39 20.13 0.16 6.64
N GLN A 40 20.08 -0.85 5.79
CA GLN A 40 21.14 -1.87 5.74
C GLN A 40 21.47 -2.20 4.27
N GLY A 41 22.45 -1.48 3.72
CA GLY A 41 23.01 -1.66 2.39
C GLY A 41 24.46 -1.19 2.39
N ASP A 42 25.37 -2.13 2.11
CA ASP A 42 26.82 -1.99 2.30
C ASP A 42 27.47 -1.03 1.29
N SER A 43 28.71 -0.69 1.60
CA SER A 43 29.63 0.16 0.86
C SER A 43 29.95 -0.29 -0.57
N HIS A 44 30.07 0.71 -1.46
CA HIS A 44 30.77 0.66 -2.74
C HIS A 44 30.50 -0.50 -3.72
N GLU A 45 29.24 -0.78 -4.03
CA GLU A 45 28.89 -1.34 -5.34
C GLU A 45 27.60 -0.68 -5.85
N VAL A 46 27.72 0.10 -6.93
CA VAL A 46 26.64 1.00 -7.38
C VAL A 46 26.32 0.78 -8.84
N HIS A 47 25.83 -0.43 -9.13
CA HIS A 47 24.99 -0.64 -10.30
C HIS A 47 23.75 0.23 -10.20
N CYS A 48 23.33 0.80 -11.34
CA CYS A 48 22.07 1.50 -11.46
C CYS A 48 20.93 0.52 -11.08
N SER A 49 20.17 0.78 -10.01
CA SER A 49 19.06 -0.11 -9.65
C SER A 49 17.90 0.11 -10.61
N ARG A 50 17.67 -0.90 -11.45
CA ARG A 50 16.55 -0.96 -12.40
C ARG A 50 15.21 -0.69 -11.71
N GLU A 51 14.98 -1.26 -10.53
CA GLU A 51 13.75 -1.07 -9.75
C GLU A 51 13.59 0.38 -9.26
N ARG A 52 14.69 1.05 -8.88
CA ARG A 52 14.67 2.49 -8.55
C ARG A 52 14.41 3.36 -9.77
N SER A 53 14.87 2.94 -10.96
CA SER A 53 14.58 3.62 -12.22
C SER A 53 13.11 3.49 -12.63
N GLN A 54 12.56 2.27 -12.62
CA GLN A 54 11.13 2.00 -12.82
C GLN A 54 10.25 2.84 -11.87
N ALA A 55 10.65 2.95 -10.59
CA ALA A 55 9.93 3.76 -9.61
C ALA A 55 10.00 5.27 -9.91
N ALA A 56 11.16 5.79 -10.32
CA ALA A 56 11.32 7.20 -10.68
C ALA A 56 10.56 7.54 -11.97
N TRP A 57 10.64 6.69 -13.00
CA TRP A 57 9.89 6.88 -14.23
C TRP A 57 8.38 6.91 -13.99
N LYS A 58 7.87 6.01 -13.13
CA LYS A 58 6.46 6.02 -12.72
C LYS A 58 6.04 7.33 -12.05
N ILE A 59 6.93 7.96 -11.29
CA ILE A 59 6.69 9.30 -10.71
C ILE A 59 6.72 10.37 -11.80
N ILE A 60 7.65 10.32 -12.75
CA ILE A 60 7.71 11.25 -13.89
C ILE A 60 6.42 11.16 -14.72
N GLU A 61 5.91 9.95 -14.96
CA GLU A 61 4.66 9.70 -15.68
C GLU A 61 3.41 10.12 -14.88
N GLU A 62 3.39 9.93 -13.55
CA GLU A 62 2.28 10.36 -12.68
C GLU A 62 2.23 11.89 -12.47
N TYR A 63 3.38 12.59 -12.44
CA TYR A 63 3.49 14.00 -12.02
C TYR A 63 3.95 15.01 -13.08
N LEU A 64 4.81 14.64 -14.02
CA LEU A 64 5.42 15.59 -14.96
C LEU A 64 4.82 15.47 -16.37
N LYS A 65 4.76 14.25 -16.89
CA LYS A 65 4.29 13.93 -18.25
C LYS A 65 2.93 14.57 -18.61
N PRO A 66 1.89 14.56 -17.74
CA PRO A 66 0.59 15.12 -18.09
C PRO A 66 0.61 16.64 -18.34
N PHE A 67 1.52 17.37 -17.67
CA PHE A 67 1.67 18.81 -17.88
C PHE A 67 2.46 19.11 -19.15
N VAL A 68 3.53 18.35 -19.40
CA VAL A 68 4.35 18.45 -20.62
C VAL A 68 3.50 18.21 -21.87
N GLU A 69 2.67 17.17 -21.86
CA GLU A 69 1.74 16.85 -22.97
C GLU A 69 0.65 17.92 -23.14
N LYS A 70 0.07 18.41 -22.03
CA LYS A 70 -0.96 19.46 -22.04
C LYS A 70 -0.46 20.76 -22.65
N GLU A 71 0.73 21.21 -22.26
CA GLU A 71 1.36 22.43 -22.78
C GLU A 71 2.07 22.18 -24.13
N ARG A 72 2.01 20.96 -24.68
CA ARG A 72 2.69 20.51 -25.91
C ARG A 72 4.19 20.81 -25.93
N TYR A 73 4.82 20.81 -24.76
CA TYR A 73 6.21 21.18 -24.60
C TYR A 73 7.13 20.04 -25.03
N GLN A 74 8.14 20.35 -25.85
CA GLN A 74 9.18 19.38 -26.20
C GLN A 74 10.33 19.47 -25.20
N ILE A 75 10.48 18.45 -24.35
CA ILE A 75 11.65 18.34 -23.48
C ILE A 75 12.89 18.26 -24.37
N SER A 76 13.90 19.09 -24.11
CA SER A 76 15.16 19.03 -24.86
C SER A 76 15.95 17.77 -24.50
N ARG A 77 16.61 17.14 -25.48
CA ARG A 77 17.58 16.04 -25.26
C ARG A 77 18.73 16.39 -24.30
N ARG A 78 18.97 17.68 -24.02
CA ARG A 78 19.93 18.13 -22.99
C ARG A 78 19.39 18.05 -21.56
N CYS A 79 18.09 17.81 -21.38
CA CYS A 79 17.47 17.66 -20.06
C CYS A 79 17.84 16.30 -19.44
N ARG A 80 18.28 16.30 -18.18
CA ARG A 80 18.60 15.05 -17.47
C ARG A 80 17.41 14.10 -17.33
N LEU A 81 16.17 14.60 -17.43
CA LEU A 81 14.92 13.83 -17.36
C LEU A 81 14.31 13.51 -18.73
N HIS A 82 15.05 13.72 -19.83
CA HIS A 82 14.58 13.40 -21.17
C HIS A 82 14.36 11.87 -21.30
N PRO A 83 13.28 11.38 -21.94
CA PRO A 83 13.06 9.94 -22.11
C PRO A 83 14.24 9.21 -22.75
N ASP A 84 14.85 9.80 -23.79
CA ASP A 84 16.07 9.29 -24.46
C ASP A 84 17.36 9.37 -23.60
N ASN A 85 17.30 9.80 -22.34
CA ASN A 85 18.44 9.81 -21.41
C ASN A 85 18.26 8.83 -20.23
N ASP A 86 17.12 8.13 -20.16
CA ASP A 86 16.89 7.05 -19.20
C ASP A 86 17.54 5.76 -19.71
N LEU A 87 18.56 5.31 -18.99
CA LEU A 87 19.42 4.16 -19.32
C LEU A 87 18.63 2.87 -19.61
N TYR A 88 17.52 2.64 -18.91
CA TYR A 88 16.73 1.41 -19.00
C TYR A 88 15.47 1.55 -19.87
N ARG A 89 15.10 2.76 -20.31
CA ARG A 89 13.83 3.04 -21.01
C ARG A 89 13.49 2.05 -22.11
N ASP A 90 14.44 1.78 -23.00
CA ASP A 90 14.21 0.92 -24.16
C ASP A 90 13.88 -0.51 -23.71
N GLN A 91 14.64 -1.08 -22.76
CA GLN A 91 14.39 -2.42 -22.23
C GLN A 91 13.05 -2.51 -21.48
N GLU A 92 12.68 -1.49 -20.72
CA GLU A 92 11.39 -1.42 -20.04
C GLU A 92 10.22 -1.33 -21.05
N GLN A 93 10.38 -0.61 -22.16
CA GLN A 93 9.41 -0.57 -23.26
C GLN A 93 9.30 -1.90 -24.02
N HIS A 94 10.36 -2.69 -24.04
CA HIS A 94 10.39 -4.03 -24.64
C HIS A 94 9.98 -5.15 -23.67
N LYS A 95 9.36 -4.83 -22.53
CA LYS A 95 8.65 -5.80 -21.68
C LYS A 95 7.23 -6.01 -22.18
N ILE A 96 6.95 -7.22 -22.66
CA ILE A 96 5.61 -7.61 -23.12
C ILE A 96 4.98 -8.49 -22.04
N HIS A 97 3.95 -8.00 -21.36
CA HIS A 97 3.12 -8.83 -20.47
C HIS A 97 2.01 -9.49 -21.29
N VAL A 98 2.07 -10.80 -21.49
CA VAL A 98 1.14 -11.52 -22.37
C VAL A 98 -0.09 -11.99 -21.59
N ASP A 99 0.12 -12.73 -20.51
CA ASP A 99 -0.93 -13.38 -19.72
C ASP A 99 -0.57 -13.36 -18.22
N LEU A 100 -1.49 -13.84 -17.37
CA LEU A 100 -1.22 -14.03 -15.94
C LEU A 100 0.04 -14.90 -15.75
N ASN A 101 1.09 -14.29 -15.19
CA ASN A 101 2.42 -14.91 -15.00
C ASN A 101 3.16 -15.25 -16.30
N GLU A 102 2.94 -14.51 -17.39
CA GLU A 102 3.73 -14.67 -18.61
C GLU A 102 4.28 -13.36 -19.17
N TRP A 103 5.59 -13.20 -19.04
CA TRP A 103 6.37 -12.07 -19.53
C TRP A 103 7.20 -12.49 -20.73
N GLN A 104 7.33 -11.61 -21.73
CA GLN A 104 8.07 -11.87 -22.96
C GLN A 104 9.07 -10.73 -23.25
N CYS A 105 10.28 -11.13 -23.63
CA CYS A 105 11.32 -10.23 -24.11
C CYS A 105 10.99 -9.74 -25.53
N GLY A 106 10.83 -8.43 -25.73
CA GLY A 106 10.53 -7.84 -27.04
C GLY A 106 11.62 -8.10 -28.10
N TYR A 107 12.89 -8.14 -27.69
CA TYR A 107 14.02 -8.33 -28.62
C TYR A 107 14.13 -9.76 -29.18
N CYS A 108 14.06 -10.78 -28.31
CA CYS A 108 14.32 -12.18 -28.68
C CYS A 108 13.12 -13.12 -28.50
N ARG A 109 11.95 -12.59 -28.13
CA ARG A 109 10.67 -13.31 -27.95
C ARG A 109 10.66 -14.44 -26.91
N LYS A 110 11.73 -14.62 -26.13
CA LYS A 110 11.77 -15.56 -24.99
C LYS A 110 10.72 -15.20 -23.93
N ARG A 111 10.08 -16.23 -23.38
CA ARG A 111 9.04 -16.13 -22.34
C ARG A 111 9.57 -16.49 -20.96
N PHE A 112 9.02 -15.87 -19.92
CA PHE A 112 9.45 -15.95 -18.52
C PHE A 112 8.23 -15.91 -17.59
N TYR A 113 8.29 -16.65 -16.48
CA TYR A 113 7.18 -16.74 -15.52
C TYR A 113 6.99 -15.48 -14.65
N THR A 114 8.02 -14.65 -14.50
CA THR A 114 7.97 -13.40 -13.75
C THR A 114 8.83 -12.32 -14.40
N GLU A 115 8.48 -11.06 -14.15
CA GLU A 115 9.22 -9.88 -14.58
C GLU A 115 10.69 -9.94 -14.16
N LYS A 116 10.95 -10.34 -12.90
CA LYS A 116 12.31 -10.51 -12.36
C LYS A 116 13.21 -11.44 -13.19
N TYR A 117 12.65 -12.48 -13.82
CA TYR A 117 13.43 -13.36 -14.69
C TYR A 117 13.65 -12.75 -16.08
N LEU A 118 12.75 -11.90 -16.55
CA LEU A 118 12.93 -11.10 -17.77
C LEU A 118 13.97 -9.99 -17.56
N ASP A 119 13.94 -9.29 -16.43
CA ASP A 119 14.94 -8.28 -16.04
C ASP A 119 16.34 -8.87 -16.02
N ARG A 120 16.51 -9.98 -15.28
CA ARG A 120 17.78 -10.73 -15.26
C ARG A 120 18.18 -11.23 -16.65
N HIS A 121 17.24 -11.54 -17.54
CA HIS A 121 17.56 -11.88 -18.93
C HIS A 121 18.08 -10.66 -19.70
N PHE A 122 17.51 -9.47 -19.53
CA PHE A 122 18.05 -8.25 -20.13
C PHE A 122 19.48 -7.97 -19.67
N ASP A 123 19.73 -8.01 -18.36
CA ASP A 123 21.07 -7.76 -17.79
C ASP A 123 22.14 -8.71 -18.33
N ASN A 124 21.78 -9.98 -18.60
CA ASN A 124 22.72 -11.01 -19.05
C ASN A 124 22.84 -11.15 -20.58
N ARG A 125 21.85 -10.69 -21.36
CA ARG A 125 21.73 -10.99 -22.81
C ARG A 125 21.48 -9.78 -23.71
N HIS A 126 21.17 -8.63 -23.14
CA HIS A 126 20.82 -7.39 -23.84
C HIS A 126 21.43 -6.15 -23.17
N TYR A 127 22.52 -6.32 -22.41
CA TYR A 127 23.26 -5.21 -21.78
C TYR A 127 23.80 -4.21 -22.82
N ASP A 128 24.16 -4.72 -24.00
CA ASP A 128 24.55 -3.98 -25.20
C ASP A 128 23.43 -3.11 -25.80
N LEU A 129 22.17 -3.31 -25.40
CA LEU A 129 21.02 -2.50 -25.80
C LEU A 129 20.66 -1.41 -24.75
N LEU A 130 21.52 -1.18 -23.76
CA LEU A 130 21.38 -0.05 -22.85
C LEU A 130 21.69 1.27 -23.56
N ASN A 131 20.99 2.34 -23.19
CA ASN A 131 21.16 3.63 -23.83
C ASN A 131 22.37 4.39 -23.25
N THR A 132 23.56 4.07 -23.73
CA THR A 132 24.83 4.74 -23.37
C THR A 132 25.19 5.89 -24.30
N SER A 133 24.37 6.16 -25.33
CA SER A 133 24.71 7.02 -26.47
C SER A 133 25.24 8.43 -26.12
N LEU A 134 24.70 9.05 -25.07
CA LEU A 134 25.16 10.36 -24.60
C LEU A 134 26.55 10.26 -23.95
N ALA A 135 26.83 9.21 -23.18
CA ALA A 135 28.14 8.94 -22.60
C ALA A 135 29.16 8.56 -23.68
N ASP A 136 28.78 7.74 -24.67
CA ASP A 136 29.62 7.43 -25.84
C ASP A 136 30.03 8.69 -26.62
N SER A 137 29.10 9.64 -26.77
CA SER A 137 29.38 10.90 -27.47
C SER A 137 30.36 11.84 -26.75
N CYS A 138 30.43 11.74 -25.42
CA CYS A 138 31.26 12.61 -24.57
C CYS A 138 32.58 11.96 -24.16
N PHE A 139 32.55 10.66 -23.86
CA PHE A 139 33.64 9.86 -23.33
C PHE A 139 33.59 8.44 -23.94
N PRO A 140 34.02 8.26 -25.21
CA PRO A 140 33.99 6.94 -25.83
C PRO A 140 35.07 6.03 -25.23
N VAL A 141 34.66 4.82 -24.84
CA VAL A 141 35.48 3.84 -24.08
C VAL A 141 36.79 3.47 -24.78
N ASN A 142 36.84 3.57 -26.12
CA ASN A 142 38.02 3.28 -26.94
C ASN A 142 39.15 4.33 -26.85
N GLN A 143 38.93 5.50 -26.26
CA GLN A 143 39.95 6.55 -26.09
C GLN A 143 40.85 6.35 -24.86
N GLY A 144 40.75 5.18 -24.19
CA GLY A 144 41.67 4.75 -23.14
C GLY A 144 41.06 4.74 -21.73
N PRO A 145 41.84 4.35 -20.71
CA PRO A 145 41.32 4.07 -19.36
C PRO A 145 40.67 5.29 -18.69
N SER A 146 41.20 6.50 -18.93
CA SER A 146 40.60 7.74 -18.42
C SER A 146 39.23 8.04 -19.05
N ALA A 147 39.08 7.79 -20.35
CA ALA A 147 37.80 7.95 -21.04
C ALA A 147 36.79 6.91 -20.55
N SER A 148 37.20 5.65 -20.40
CA SER A 148 36.38 4.59 -19.81
C SER A 148 35.92 4.91 -18.39
N HIS A 149 36.80 5.41 -17.52
CA HIS A 149 36.43 5.79 -16.16
C HIS A 149 35.46 6.99 -16.12
N LEU A 150 35.65 7.98 -17.00
CA LEU A 150 34.72 9.12 -17.13
C LEU A 150 33.37 8.70 -17.73
N HIS A 151 33.35 7.73 -18.65
CA HIS A 151 32.13 7.15 -19.21
C HIS A 151 31.24 6.55 -18.14
N GLU A 152 31.78 5.64 -17.31
CA GLU A 152 31.08 5.02 -16.18
C GLU A 152 30.58 6.05 -15.17
N PHE A 153 31.45 7.00 -14.78
CA PHE A 153 31.06 8.07 -13.87
C PHE A 153 29.93 8.95 -14.44
N PHE A 154 29.97 9.25 -15.74
CA PHE A 154 28.97 10.07 -16.41
C PHE A 154 27.63 9.34 -16.54
N LEU A 155 27.60 8.08 -16.99
CA LEU A 155 26.38 7.25 -17.02
C LEU A 155 25.67 7.23 -15.67
N ARG A 156 26.44 7.08 -14.59
CA ARG A 156 25.92 7.09 -13.23
C ARG A 156 25.19 8.39 -12.86
N GLN A 157 25.68 9.55 -13.31
CA GLN A 157 25.00 10.84 -13.07
C GLN A 157 23.62 10.96 -13.75
N PHE A 158 23.40 10.25 -14.87
CA PHE A 158 22.09 10.18 -15.53
C PHE A 158 21.19 9.13 -14.90
N CYS A 159 21.74 7.96 -14.54
CA CYS A 159 21.04 6.98 -13.72
C CYS A 159 20.51 7.61 -12.42
N ASP A 160 21.36 8.34 -11.68
CA ASP A 160 20.97 8.95 -10.40
C ASP A 160 19.86 10.01 -10.57
N ALA A 161 19.82 10.73 -11.70
CA ALA A 161 18.71 11.63 -12.03
C ALA A 161 17.40 10.88 -12.35
N HIS A 162 17.52 9.65 -12.84
CA HIS A 162 16.43 8.73 -13.12
C HIS A 162 16.22 7.68 -12.01
N ALA A 163 16.79 7.82 -10.81
CA ALA A 163 16.63 6.83 -9.74
C ALA A 163 16.14 7.46 -8.43
N CYS A 164 15.14 6.86 -7.80
CA CYS A 164 14.71 7.30 -6.47
C CYS A 164 15.65 6.79 -5.37
N THR A 165 16.41 7.69 -4.77
CA THR A 165 16.84 7.50 -3.37
C THR A 165 15.59 7.59 -2.48
N GLY A 166 15.57 6.86 -1.35
CA GLY A 166 14.38 6.77 -0.48
C GLY A 166 14.03 8.04 0.31
N GLY A 167 14.59 9.20 -0.06
CA GLY A 167 14.46 10.48 0.61
C GLY A 167 13.22 11.29 0.22
N GLN A 168 13.30 12.60 0.42
CA GLN A 168 12.20 13.53 0.18
C GLN A 168 11.76 13.53 -1.30
N LYS A 169 10.45 13.43 -1.54
CA LYS A 169 9.89 13.44 -2.89
C LYS A 169 9.90 14.87 -3.44
N PRO A 170 10.53 15.15 -4.61
CA PRO A 170 10.62 16.50 -5.15
C PRO A 170 9.26 17.05 -5.62
N PHE A 171 8.30 16.15 -5.91
CA PHE A 171 6.93 16.52 -6.22
C PHE A 171 6.02 16.18 -5.04
N SER A 172 5.38 17.21 -4.48
CA SER A 172 4.31 17.02 -3.51
C SER A 172 3.15 16.29 -4.19
N ARG A 173 2.69 15.20 -3.57
CA ARG A 173 1.59 14.41 -4.11
C ARG A 173 0.35 15.29 -4.20
N GLY A 174 -0.03 15.71 -5.42
CA GLY A 174 -1.18 16.57 -5.66
C GLY A 174 -2.39 16.01 -4.93
N HIS A 175 -2.96 16.79 -4.00
CA HIS A 175 -3.79 16.25 -2.92
C HIS A 175 -5.16 15.76 -3.39
N ARG A 176 -5.22 14.60 -4.04
CA ARG A 176 -6.46 13.84 -4.18
C ARG A 176 -6.82 13.35 -2.78
N LYS A 177 -7.84 13.97 -2.16
CA LYS A 177 -8.40 13.52 -0.87
C LYS A 177 -8.91 12.09 -1.03
N THR A 178 -8.05 11.10 -0.78
CA THR A 178 -8.46 9.74 -0.46
C THR A 178 -9.22 9.81 0.85
N ARG A 179 -10.53 10.07 0.74
CA ARG A 179 -11.47 10.18 1.86
C ARG A 179 -11.29 8.93 2.70
N SER A 180 -10.70 9.10 3.89
CA SER A 180 -10.04 8.01 4.60
C SER A 180 -10.96 6.81 4.71
N ILE A 181 -10.56 5.67 4.11
CA ILE A 181 -11.34 4.43 4.14
C ILE A 181 -11.55 3.99 5.60
N PHE A 182 -10.58 4.29 6.47
CA PHE A 182 -10.68 4.11 7.92
C PHE A 182 -11.79 4.97 8.57
N TYR A 183 -12.03 6.20 8.10
CA TYR A 183 -13.15 7.01 8.58
C TYR A 183 -14.49 6.42 8.16
N LEU A 184 -14.58 5.87 6.94
CA LEU A 184 -15.78 5.18 6.46
C LEU A 184 -16.03 3.88 7.24
N SER A 185 -15.00 3.07 7.51
CA SER A 185 -15.17 1.83 8.29
C SER A 185 -15.52 2.10 9.76
N ILE A 186 -14.91 3.10 10.41
CA ILE A 186 -15.26 3.51 11.78
C ILE A 186 -16.69 4.07 11.83
N SER A 187 -17.10 4.85 10.82
CA SER A 187 -18.47 5.40 10.73
C SER A 187 -19.53 4.29 10.56
N ILE A 188 -19.28 3.31 9.69
CA ILE A 188 -20.18 2.15 9.53
C ILE A 188 -20.24 1.33 10.82
N LEU A 189 -19.09 1.05 11.46
CA LEU A 189 -19.03 0.29 12.70
C LEU A 189 -19.80 0.98 13.85
N THR A 190 -19.68 2.30 13.99
CA THR A 190 -20.42 3.06 15.02
C THR A 190 -21.92 3.10 14.72
N LEU A 191 -22.33 3.26 13.46
CA LEU A 191 -23.74 3.20 13.04
C LEU A 191 -24.40 1.83 13.27
N VAL A 192 -23.64 0.73 13.29
CA VAL A 192 -24.16 -0.62 13.58
C VAL A 192 -24.18 -0.93 15.08
N LEU A 193 -23.13 -0.54 15.82
CA LEU A 193 -23.03 -0.86 17.25
C LEU A 193 -24.00 -0.04 18.13
N LEU A 194 -24.28 1.21 17.78
CA LEU A 194 -25.19 2.08 18.55
C LEU A 194 -26.63 1.52 18.62
N PRO A 195 -27.30 1.18 17.50
CA PRO A 195 -28.64 0.57 17.54
C PRO A 195 -28.68 -0.75 18.30
N LEU A 196 -27.69 -1.62 18.11
CA LEU A 196 -27.61 -2.91 18.80
C LEU A 196 -27.50 -2.72 20.33
N PHE A 197 -26.74 -1.73 20.79
CA PHE A 197 -26.67 -1.36 22.21
C PHE A 197 -28.03 -0.89 22.74
N TYR A 198 -28.73 0.01 22.04
CA TYR A 198 -30.05 0.48 22.46
C TYR A 198 -31.11 -0.63 22.44
N ILE A 199 -31.11 -1.52 21.44
CA ILE A 199 -31.99 -2.70 21.38
C ILE A 199 -31.70 -3.63 22.57
N PHE A 200 -30.43 -3.86 22.91
CA PHE A 200 -30.06 -4.66 24.08
C PHE A 200 -30.57 -4.03 25.39
N ILE A 201 -30.42 -2.72 25.57
CA ILE A 201 -30.97 -2.00 26.73
C ILE A 201 -32.51 -2.08 26.77
N TYR A 202 -33.19 -1.88 25.63
CA TYR A 202 -34.64 -1.99 25.52
C TYR A 202 -35.15 -3.40 25.89
N MET A 203 -34.51 -4.44 25.35
CA MET A 203 -34.83 -5.83 25.67
C MET A 203 -34.54 -6.18 27.14
N HIS A 204 -33.48 -5.62 27.73
CA HIS A 204 -33.17 -5.78 29.14
C HIS A 204 -34.20 -5.08 30.05
N GLN A 205 -34.62 -3.86 29.72
CA GLN A 205 -35.68 -3.15 30.44
C GLN A 205 -37.04 -3.86 30.31
N ARG A 206 -37.39 -4.35 29.11
CA ARG A 206 -38.61 -5.13 28.87
C ARG A 206 -38.58 -6.47 29.62
N GLY A 207 -37.43 -7.14 29.64
CA GLY A 207 -37.21 -8.38 30.41
C GLY A 207 -37.26 -8.19 31.93
N ILE A 208 -36.95 -6.99 32.44
CA ILE A 208 -37.18 -6.64 33.86
C ILE A 208 -38.67 -6.36 34.13
N LYS A 209 -39.39 -5.73 33.20
CA LYS A 209 -40.82 -5.41 33.35
C LYS A 209 -41.78 -6.59 33.12
N GLY A 210 -41.35 -7.66 32.44
CA GLY A 210 -42.18 -8.84 32.14
C GLY A 210 -42.32 -9.87 33.28
N GLY A 211 -42.11 -9.45 34.53
CA GLY A 211 -41.77 -10.32 35.66
C GLY A 211 -42.87 -10.70 36.66
N THR A 212 -44.16 -10.49 36.37
CA THR A 212 -45.30 -11.11 37.12
C THR A 212 -46.60 -10.98 36.34
N VAL A 213 -47.02 -12.04 35.64
CA VAL A 213 -48.44 -12.21 35.27
C VAL A 213 -48.99 -13.30 36.19
N GLU A 214 -49.60 -12.88 37.29
CA GLU A 214 -50.32 -13.82 38.16
C GLU A 214 -51.53 -14.40 37.42
N LEU A 215 -51.58 -15.73 37.32
CA LEU A 215 -52.76 -16.44 36.85
C LEU A 215 -53.85 -16.35 37.93
N LYS A 216 -54.79 -15.41 37.75
CA LYS A 216 -55.93 -15.15 38.63
C LYS A 216 -56.80 -16.40 38.80
N ARG A 217 -56.49 -17.22 39.81
CA ARG A 217 -57.23 -18.44 40.13
C ARG A 217 -58.59 -18.08 40.73
N ILE A 218 -59.65 -18.56 40.09
CA ILE A 218 -61.05 -18.33 40.49
C ILE A 218 -61.27 -18.84 41.92
N SER A 219 -61.87 -18.00 42.78
CA SER A 219 -62.24 -18.39 44.14
C SER A 219 -63.48 -19.27 44.16
N LYS A 220 -63.42 -20.43 44.83
CA LYS A 220 -64.61 -21.19 45.20
C LYS A 220 -65.21 -20.58 46.47
N SER A 221 -66.51 -20.28 46.44
CA SER A 221 -67.24 -19.75 47.57
C SER A 221 -67.37 -20.80 48.68
N VAL A 222 -66.91 -20.46 49.88
CA VAL A 222 -67.16 -21.25 51.10
C VAL A 222 -68.61 -20.99 51.55
N ARG A 223 -69.49 -22.01 51.47
CA ARG A 223 -70.80 -22.00 52.13
C ARG A 223 -70.67 -22.43 53.61
N LYS A 224 -71.50 -21.84 54.47
CA LYS A 224 -71.33 -21.74 55.95
C LYS A 224 -71.75 -22.99 56.77
N LYS A 225 -71.35 -23.02 58.05
CA LYS A 225 -71.83 -23.85 59.21
C LYS A 225 -71.81 -22.97 60.49
N LYS A 226 -72.36 -23.33 61.66
CA LYS A 226 -73.41 -24.34 62.03
C LYS A 226 -74.71 -23.51 62.26
N PRO A 227 -75.53 -23.55 63.35
CA PRO A 227 -75.82 -24.57 64.39
C PRO A 227 -77.03 -25.46 63.97
N SER A 228 -77.51 -26.42 64.76
CA SER A 228 -77.16 -26.85 66.13
C SER A 228 -76.77 -28.32 66.20
#